data_AF-A0A960M042-F1
#
_entry.id   AF-A0A960M042-F1
#
_cell.length_a   1.000
_cell.length_b   1.000
_cell.length_c   1.000
_cell.angle_alpha   90.00
_cell.angle_beta   90.00
_cell.angle_gamma   90.00
#
_symmetry.space_group_name_H-M   'P 1'
#
loop_
_entity.id
_entity.type
_entity.pdbx_description
1 polymer ?
#
loop_
_entity_poly.entity_id
_entity_poly.type
_entity_poly.pdbx_seq_one_letter_code
_entity_poly.pdbx_strand_id
1 'polypeptide(L)'
;GRLIIERLNDRSDFLEAQAALQLEARMAELSKGKLSYPQTGPLHWTTDSFDEAMAESAAVWRRAGITLNGMIQARGIPYLHGLQPNQYFPGTRTLTEWEKDNAYNGDPESEFYRPLSEGYAYFTNEIPALKNAGVPIVNLTDYLGDPPITIYSDNFSHFNHDGNRLLAEAVVKAVSDILP
;
A
#
# COMPACT_ATOMS: atom_id res chain seq x y z
N GLY A 1 36.88 8.99 -23.31
CA GLY A 1 35.63 8.22 -23.38
C GLY A 1 35.47 7.26 -22.21
N ARG A 2 36.28 6.20 -22.12
CA ARG A 2 36.11 5.14 -21.09
C ARG A 2 36.41 5.53 -19.63
N LEU A 3 37.44 6.35 -19.39
CA LEU A 3 37.87 6.71 -18.02
C LEU A 3 36.89 7.57 -17.20
N ILE A 4 35.89 8.20 -17.83
CA ILE A 4 34.90 9.05 -17.14
C ILE A 4 33.69 8.22 -16.67
N ILE A 5 33.32 7.16 -17.41
CA ILE A 5 32.17 6.30 -17.08
C ILE A 5 32.49 5.38 -15.88
N GLU A 6 33.71 4.82 -15.82
CA GLU A 6 34.14 4.00 -14.67
C GLU A 6 34.18 4.80 -13.36
N ARG A 7 34.64 6.06 -13.40
CA ARG A 7 34.64 6.95 -12.21
C ARG A 7 33.25 7.44 -11.78
N LEU A 8 32.28 7.45 -12.69
CA LEU A 8 30.90 7.84 -12.37
C LEU A 8 30.13 6.68 -11.73
N ASN A 9 30.35 5.44 -12.19
CA ASN A 9 29.78 4.25 -11.57
C ASN A 9 30.34 4.06 -10.15
N ASP A 10 31.66 4.20 -9.97
CA ASP A 10 32.32 4.09 -8.65
C ASP A 10 31.81 5.16 -7.65
N ARG A 11 31.41 6.34 -8.16
CA ARG A 11 30.80 7.39 -7.34
C ARG A 11 29.31 7.11 -7.06
N SER A 12 28.57 6.53 -7.99
CA SER A 12 27.17 6.15 -7.79
C SER A 12 27.06 5.03 -6.76
N ASP A 13 27.88 3.99 -6.91
CA ASP A 13 27.94 2.85 -5.99
C ASP A 13 28.37 3.31 -4.59
N PHE A 14 29.31 4.25 -4.51
CA PHE A 14 29.70 4.89 -3.25
C PHE A 14 28.58 5.71 -2.61
N LEU A 15 27.81 6.46 -3.40
CA LEU A 15 26.67 7.26 -2.91
C LEU A 15 25.50 6.38 -2.46
N GLU A 16 25.23 5.29 -3.16
CA GLU A 16 24.22 4.29 -2.80
C GLU A 16 24.60 3.55 -1.52
N ALA A 17 25.86 3.11 -1.40
CA ALA A 17 26.38 2.52 -0.16
C ALA A 17 26.33 3.51 1.01
N GLN A 18 26.64 4.79 0.78
CA GLN A 18 26.55 5.83 1.79
C GLN A 18 25.10 6.13 2.19
N ALA A 19 24.15 6.09 1.26
CA ALA A 19 22.74 6.26 1.53
C ALA A 19 22.17 5.06 2.33
N ALA A 20 22.57 3.84 2.00
CA ALA A 20 22.22 2.63 2.73
C ALA A 20 22.75 2.66 4.18
N LEU A 21 24.02 3.02 4.37
CA LEU A 21 24.62 3.20 5.70
C LEU A 21 23.94 4.31 6.52
N GLN A 22 23.55 5.41 5.88
CA GLN A 22 22.79 6.49 6.54
C GLN A 22 21.38 6.04 6.91
N LEU A 23 20.73 5.22 6.08
CA LEU A 23 19.43 4.64 6.37
C LEU A 23 19.51 3.64 7.52
N GLU A 24 20.50 2.75 7.52
CA GLU A 24 20.75 1.79 8.61
C GLU A 24 21.07 2.51 9.93
N ALA A 25 21.93 3.53 9.91
CA ALA A 25 22.21 4.35 11.08
C ALA A 25 20.95 5.08 11.59
N ARG A 26 20.10 5.57 10.67
CA ARG A 26 18.84 6.23 11.02
C ARG A 26 17.80 5.25 11.56
N MET A 27 17.75 4.02 11.05
CA MET A 27 16.93 2.93 11.58
C MET A 27 17.43 2.48 12.96
N ALA A 28 18.75 2.44 13.18
CA ALA A 28 19.35 2.10 14.47
C ALA A 28 19.18 3.21 15.52
N GLU A 29 19.07 4.47 15.11
CA GLU A 29 18.70 5.58 16.01
C GLU A 29 17.18 5.62 16.26
N LEU A 30 16.36 5.26 15.26
CA LEU A 30 14.92 5.07 15.41
C LEU A 30 14.56 3.91 16.34
N SER A 31 15.37 2.85 16.40
CA SER A 31 15.17 1.73 17.32
C SER A 31 15.53 2.07 18.78
N LYS A 32 16.31 3.13 19.02
CA LYS A 32 16.70 3.60 20.35
C LYS A 32 15.77 4.69 20.93
N GLY A 33 14.99 5.36 20.08
CA GLY A 33 13.98 6.34 20.49
C GLY A 33 12.58 5.74 20.46
N LYS A 34 11.72 6.07 21.42
CA LYS A 34 10.27 5.76 21.32
C LYS A 34 9.76 6.44 20.04
N LEU A 35 9.53 5.64 19.01
CA LEU A 35 8.94 6.04 17.74
C LEU A 35 7.67 6.89 18.01
N SER A 36 7.47 7.94 17.22
CA SER A 36 6.32 8.84 17.37
C SER A 36 5.01 8.14 16.95
N TYR A 37 3.85 8.65 17.38
CA TYR A 37 2.54 8.09 17.00
C TYR A 37 2.36 7.89 15.48
N PRO A 38 2.79 8.81 14.59
CA PRO A 38 2.78 8.57 13.13
C PRO A 38 3.63 7.38 12.68
N GLN A 39 4.60 6.93 13.49
CA GLN A 39 5.53 5.84 13.19
C GLN A 39 5.11 4.52 13.86
N THR A 40 4.48 4.56 15.03
CA THR A 40 4.04 3.36 15.77
C THR A 40 2.58 3.02 15.58
N GLY A 41 1.77 3.98 15.12
CA GLY A 41 0.33 3.93 15.33
C GLY A 41 -0.01 4.01 16.82
N PRO A 42 -1.18 3.47 17.23
CA PRO A 42 -1.59 3.43 18.64
C PRO A 42 -0.51 2.86 19.55
N LEU A 43 -0.20 3.57 20.64
CA LEU A 43 0.90 3.22 21.58
C LEU A 43 0.67 1.93 22.37
N HIS A 44 -0.52 1.34 22.26
CA HIS A 44 -0.91 0.13 22.97
C HIS A 44 -1.60 -0.82 21.99
N TRP A 45 -0.81 -1.70 21.37
CA TRP A 45 -1.34 -2.95 20.87
C TRP A 45 -1.67 -3.81 22.08
N THR A 46 -2.94 -4.17 22.24
CA THR A 46 -3.42 -4.95 23.39
C THR A 46 -3.33 -6.45 23.16
N THR A 47 -2.74 -6.87 22.05
CA THR A 47 -2.82 -8.24 21.56
C THR A 47 -1.62 -8.62 20.71
N ASP A 48 -1.18 -9.86 20.89
CA ASP A 48 -0.22 -10.54 20.01
C ASP A 48 -0.95 -11.39 18.95
N SER A 49 -2.28 -11.36 18.94
CA SER A 49 -3.10 -12.07 17.95
C SER A 49 -3.13 -11.32 16.63
N PHE A 50 -2.69 -11.98 15.56
CA PHE A 50 -2.78 -11.48 14.21
C PHE A 50 -4.20 -11.06 13.84
N ASP A 51 -5.21 -11.89 14.16
CA ASP A 51 -6.60 -11.62 13.79
C ASP A 51 -7.16 -10.38 14.49
N GLU A 52 -6.84 -10.22 15.77
CA GLU A 52 -7.26 -9.03 16.53
C GLU A 52 -6.53 -7.78 16.05
N ALA A 53 -5.24 -7.88 15.72
CA ALA A 53 -4.46 -6.78 15.17
C ALA A 53 -4.97 -6.34 13.79
N MET A 54 -5.30 -7.29 12.90
CA MET A 54 -5.87 -7.00 11.58
C MET A 54 -7.28 -6.42 11.68
N ALA A 55 -8.13 -6.96 12.56
CA ALA A 55 -9.46 -6.43 12.81
C ALA A 55 -9.40 -4.98 13.34
N GLU A 56 -8.53 -4.69 14.30
CA GLU A 56 -8.38 -3.31 14.80
C GLU A 56 -7.80 -2.38 13.74
N SER A 57 -6.84 -2.85 12.92
CA SER A 57 -6.29 -2.07 11.80
C SER A 57 -7.37 -1.69 10.78
N ALA A 58 -8.22 -2.64 10.41
CA ALA A 58 -9.36 -2.39 9.51
C ALA A 58 -10.39 -1.45 10.16
N ALA A 59 -10.64 -1.59 11.46
CA ALA A 59 -11.54 -0.71 12.20
C ALA A 59 -10.99 0.73 12.29
N VAL A 60 -9.68 0.91 12.52
CA VAL A 60 -9.01 2.22 12.46
C VAL A 60 -9.16 2.83 11.07
N TRP A 61 -8.88 2.06 10.01
CA TRP A 61 -9.02 2.48 8.63
C TRP A 61 -10.44 2.97 8.32
N ARG A 62 -11.47 2.21 8.72
CA ARG A 62 -12.87 2.64 8.60
C ARG A 62 -13.14 3.94 9.35
N ARG A 63 -12.78 4.02 10.64
CA ARG A 63 -13.04 5.20 11.46
C ARG A 63 -12.38 6.44 10.87
N ALA A 64 -11.13 6.32 10.42
CA ALA A 64 -10.41 7.38 9.74
C ALA A 64 -11.13 7.82 8.45
N GLY A 65 -11.58 6.87 7.62
CA GLY A 65 -12.35 7.16 6.41
C GLY A 65 -13.64 7.94 6.68
N ILE A 66 -14.42 7.55 7.70
CA ILE A 66 -15.66 8.25 8.11
C ILE A 66 -15.34 9.65 8.62
N THR A 67 -14.35 9.80 9.50
CA THR A 67 -13.95 11.09 10.06
C THR A 67 -13.47 12.05 8.97
N LEU A 68 -12.59 11.59 8.06
CA LEU A 68 -12.09 12.38 6.95
C LEU A 68 -13.22 12.81 6.02
N ASN A 69 -14.12 11.90 5.64
CA ASN A 69 -15.27 12.22 4.81
C ASN A 69 -16.11 13.34 5.43
N GLY A 70 -16.46 13.24 6.72
CA GLY A 70 -17.23 14.27 7.41
C GLY A 70 -16.54 15.64 7.44
N MET A 71 -15.23 15.67 7.71
CA MET A 71 -14.45 16.92 7.74
C MET A 71 -14.31 17.59 6.37
N ILE A 72 -14.27 16.81 5.30
CA ILE A 72 -14.09 17.28 3.92
C ILE A 72 -15.44 17.69 3.32
N GLN A 73 -16.50 16.92 3.55
CA GLN A 73 -17.89 17.24 3.15
C GLN A 73 -18.38 18.54 3.79
N ALA A 74 -18.01 18.82 5.05
CA ALA A 74 -18.34 20.08 5.71
C ALA A 74 -17.77 21.33 5.00
N ARG A 75 -16.82 21.15 4.07
CA ARG A 75 -16.22 22.20 3.25
C ARG A 75 -16.70 22.19 1.80
N GLY A 76 -17.66 21.34 1.45
CA GLY A 76 -18.15 21.17 0.08
C GLY A 76 -17.12 20.57 -0.88
N ILE A 77 -16.12 19.86 -0.37
CA ILE A 77 -15.10 19.21 -1.17
C ILE A 77 -15.49 17.72 -1.32
N PRO A 78 -15.47 17.15 -2.53
CA PRO A 78 -15.68 15.72 -2.73
C PRO A 78 -14.55 14.89 -2.10
N TYR A 79 -14.90 13.77 -1.49
CA TYR A 79 -13.96 12.81 -0.93
C TYR A 79 -14.25 11.41 -1.46
N LEU A 80 -13.21 10.74 -1.93
CA LEU A 80 -13.25 9.33 -2.33
C LEU A 80 -12.25 8.56 -1.48
N HIS A 81 -12.72 7.51 -0.82
CA HIS A 81 -11.86 6.54 -0.15
C HIS A 81 -11.53 5.39 -1.09
N GLY A 82 -10.28 4.95 -1.13
CA GLY A 82 -9.84 3.88 -2.03
C GLY A 82 -9.14 2.77 -1.26
N LEU A 83 -9.53 1.52 -1.53
CA LEU A 83 -8.75 0.35 -1.14
C LEU A 83 -7.85 -0.04 -2.32
N GLN A 84 -6.55 0.26 -2.23
CA GLN A 84 -5.57 -0.03 -3.28
C GLN A 84 -5.37 -1.56 -3.41
N PRO A 85 -5.26 -2.10 -4.63
CA PRO A 85 -4.97 -3.52 -4.83
C PRO A 85 -3.55 -3.88 -4.41
N ASN A 86 -3.33 -5.16 -4.13
CA ASN A 86 -2.02 -5.68 -3.76
C ASN A 86 -1.81 -7.08 -4.35
N GLN A 87 -0.61 -7.35 -4.86
CA GLN A 87 -0.21 -8.59 -5.53
C GLN A 87 -0.30 -9.85 -4.67
N TYR A 88 -0.34 -9.72 -3.34
CA TYR A 88 -0.48 -10.85 -2.43
C TYR A 88 -1.94 -11.22 -2.15
N PHE A 89 -2.91 -10.35 -2.44
CA PHE A 89 -4.31 -10.62 -2.12
C PHE A 89 -4.93 -11.58 -3.16
N PRO A 90 -5.28 -12.82 -2.78
CA PRO A 90 -5.64 -13.87 -3.72
C PRO A 90 -6.94 -13.57 -4.46
N GLY A 91 -7.03 -14.06 -5.70
CA GLY A 91 -8.26 -13.99 -6.51
C GLY A 91 -8.54 -12.61 -7.13
N THR A 92 -7.67 -11.62 -6.92
CA THR A 92 -7.82 -10.27 -7.51
C THR A 92 -7.33 -10.19 -8.95
N ARG A 93 -6.27 -10.93 -9.29
CA ARG A 93 -5.69 -11.00 -10.63
C ARG A 93 -4.75 -12.19 -10.80
N THR A 94 -4.45 -12.51 -12.05
CA THR A 94 -3.36 -13.42 -12.41
C THR A 94 -2.06 -12.63 -12.55
N LEU A 95 -1.03 -12.99 -11.79
CA LEU A 95 0.31 -12.40 -11.94
C LEU A 95 0.98 -12.90 -13.22
N THR A 96 1.74 -12.03 -13.91
CA THR A 96 2.61 -12.47 -15.01
C THR A 96 3.79 -13.31 -14.48
N GLU A 97 4.46 -14.07 -15.36
CA GLU A 97 5.68 -14.79 -14.95
C GLU A 97 6.74 -13.86 -14.38
N TRP A 98 6.92 -12.67 -14.97
CA TRP A 98 7.84 -11.68 -14.44
C TRP A 98 7.45 -11.23 -13.03
N GLU A 99 6.16 -10.97 -12.79
CA GLU A 99 5.67 -10.58 -11.45
C GLU A 99 5.86 -11.69 -10.43
N LYS A 100 5.63 -12.96 -10.81
CA LYS A 100 5.89 -14.11 -9.92
C LYS A 100 7.36 -14.19 -9.52
N ASP A 101 8.27 -13.92 -10.46
CA ASP A 101 9.72 -14.05 -10.25
C ASP A 101 10.33 -12.82 -9.54
N ASN A 102 9.77 -11.62 -9.72
CA ASN A 102 10.41 -10.36 -9.32
C ASN A 102 9.57 -9.48 -8.40
N ALA A 103 8.24 -9.63 -8.43
CA ALA A 103 7.31 -8.78 -7.69
C ALA A 103 6.52 -9.55 -6.63
N TYR A 104 6.72 -10.85 -6.47
CA TYR A 104 5.95 -11.64 -5.50
C TYR A 104 6.88 -12.51 -4.67
N ASN A 105 6.89 -12.27 -3.36
CA ASN A 105 7.56 -13.18 -2.43
C ASN A 105 6.56 -14.19 -1.84
N GLY A 106 6.48 -15.37 -2.45
CA GLY A 106 5.60 -16.45 -2.00
C GLY A 106 6.04 -17.17 -0.72
N ASP A 107 7.10 -16.71 -0.06
CA ASP A 107 7.59 -17.29 1.21
C ASP A 107 6.59 -17.03 2.35
N PRO A 108 5.96 -18.07 2.93
CA PRO A 108 5.03 -17.91 4.04
C PRO A 108 5.68 -17.34 5.31
N GLU A 109 7.00 -17.44 5.46
CA GLU A 109 7.76 -16.90 6.60
C GLU A 109 8.09 -15.41 6.42
N SER A 110 7.84 -14.84 5.23
CA SER A 110 7.97 -13.40 5.00
C SER A 110 6.96 -12.63 5.86
N GLU A 111 7.44 -11.62 6.58
CA GLU A 111 6.60 -10.73 7.41
C GLU A 111 5.50 -10.02 6.61
N PHE A 112 5.65 -9.91 5.28
CA PHE A 112 4.68 -9.30 4.38
C PHE A 112 3.62 -10.28 3.88
N TYR A 113 3.92 -11.59 3.82
CA TYR A 113 3.07 -12.55 3.13
C TYR A 113 1.71 -12.65 3.80
N ARG A 114 1.68 -12.98 5.09
CA ARG A 114 0.43 -13.22 5.82
C ARG A 114 -0.43 -11.95 5.95
N PRO A 115 0.09 -10.78 6.36
CA PRO A 115 -0.71 -9.56 6.44
C PRO A 115 -1.31 -9.12 5.10
N LEU A 116 -0.60 -9.32 3.98
CA LEU A 116 -1.08 -8.87 2.67
C LEU A 116 -1.99 -9.90 1.98
N SER A 117 -1.77 -11.20 2.18
CA SER A 117 -2.61 -12.25 1.59
C SER A 117 -3.90 -12.51 2.37
N GLU A 118 -3.84 -12.53 3.70
CA GLU A 118 -5.00 -12.79 4.57
C GLU A 118 -5.63 -11.48 5.08
N GLY A 119 -4.79 -10.50 5.43
CA GLY A 119 -5.23 -9.28 6.12
C GLY A 119 -6.14 -8.37 5.28
N TYR A 120 -6.02 -8.41 3.95
CA TYR A 120 -6.89 -7.65 3.04
C TYR A 120 -8.38 -7.96 3.21
N ALA A 121 -8.73 -9.20 3.60
CA ALA A 121 -10.12 -9.59 3.84
C ALA A 121 -10.77 -8.77 4.97
N TYR A 122 -10.00 -8.36 5.98
CA TYR A 122 -10.50 -7.50 7.05
C TYR A 122 -10.91 -6.12 6.52
N PHE A 123 -10.15 -5.55 5.59
CA PHE A 123 -10.47 -4.25 4.98
C PHE A 123 -11.65 -4.33 4.02
N THR A 124 -11.74 -5.37 3.19
CA THR A 124 -12.89 -5.54 2.27
C THR A 124 -14.20 -5.73 3.05
N ASN A 125 -14.15 -6.40 4.20
CA ASN A 125 -15.30 -6.57 5.10
C ASN A 125 -15.80 -5.26 5.74
N GLU A 126 -14.97 -4.22 5.82
CA GLU A 126 -15.37 -2.90 6.35
C GLU A 126 -16.04 -1.99 5.30
N ILE A 127 -15.96 -2.34 4.01
CA ILE A 127 -16.53 -1.56 2.91
C ILE A 127 -18.05 -1.31 3.07
N PRO A 128 -18.88 -2.30 3.42
CA PRO A 128 -20.31 -2.07 3.65
C PRO A 128 -20.58 -1.04 4.75
N ALA A 129 -19.80 -1.06 5.83
CA ALA A 129 -19.94 -0.11 6.93
C ALA A 129 -19.55 1.32 6.50
N LEU A 130 -18.51 1.47 5.67
CA LEU A 130 -18.13 2.76 5.06
C LEU A 130 -19.25 3.30 4.15
N LYS A 131 -19.81 2.46 3.28
CA LYS A 131 -20.93 2.84 2.40
C LYS A 131 -22.16 3.27 3.22
N ASN A 132 -22.51 2.51 4.26
CA ASN A 132 -23.64 2.84 5.15
C ASN A 132 -23.44 4.17 5.89
N ALA A 133 -22.19 4.56 6.16
CA ALA A 133 -21.83 5.85 6.75
C ALA A 133 -21.78 7.00 5.72
N GLY A 134 -22.15 6.75 4.46
CA GLY A 134 -22.13 7.76 3.40
C GLY A 134 -20.73 8.13 2.92
N VAL A 135 -19.73 7.26 3.13
CA VAL A 135 -18.39 7.45 2.58
C VAL A 135 -18.37 6.90 1.15
N PRO A 136 -18.11 7.74 0.12
CA PRO A 136 -17.88 7.23 -1.21
C PRO A 136 -16.59 6.41 -1.21
N ILE A 137 -16.67 5.15 -1.65
CA ILE A 137 -15.56 4.21 -1.61
C ILE A 137 -15.45 3.39 -2.89
N VAL A 138 -14.22 3.25 -3.38
CA VAL A 138 -13.86 2.35 -4.48
C VAL A 138 -12.98 1.22 -3.97
N ASN A 139 -13.38 -0.01 -4.29
CA ASN A 139 -12.57 -1.20 -4.05
C ASN A 139 -11.74 -1.51 -5.29
N LEU A 140 -10.47 -1.10 -5.32
CA LEU A 140 -9.65 -1.25 -6.52
C LEU A 140 -9.11 -2.68 -6.69
N THR A 141 -9.30 -3.57 -5.70
CA THR A 141 -9.01 -5.01 -5.83
C THR A 141 -9.78 -5.68 -6.95
N ASP A 142 -10.95 -5.13 -7.31
CA ASP A 142 -11.84 -5.70 -8.32
C ASP A 142 -11.53 -5.19 -9.75
N TYR A 143 -10.61 -4.22 -9.88
CA TYR A 143 -10.41 -3.46 -11.13
C TYR A 143 -9.25 -3.95 -11.99
N LEU A 144 -8.34 -4.77 -11.45
CA LEU A 144 -7.10 -5.16 -12.14
C LEU A 144 -7.18 -6.56 -12.77
N GLY A 145 -8.33 -6.85 -13.39
CA GLY A 145 -8.63 -8.14 -14.04
C GLY A 145 -7.86 -8.42 -15.34
N ASP A 146 -8.09 -9.64 -15.84
CA ASP A 146 -7.48 -10.32 -16.98
C ASP A 146 -7.62 -9.57 -18.33
N PRO A 147 -6.63 -9.60 -19.26
CA PRO A 147 -5.39 -10.39 -19.31
C PRO A 147 -4.26 -9.91 -18.38
N PRO A 148 -3.30 -10.77 -18.00
CA PRO A 148 -2.21 -10.40 -17.11
C PRO A 148 -1.23 -9.50 -17.84
N ILE A 149 -1.25 -8.20 -17.51
CA ILE A 149 -0.20 -7.25 -17.85
C ILE A 149 0.70 -7.02 -16.63
N THR A 150 2.03 -6.93 -16.81
CA THR A 150 2.94 -6.62 -15.70
C THR A 150 2.70 -5.19 -15.23
N ILE A 151 2.27 -5.02 -13.98
CA ILE A 151 1.92 -3.72 -13.40
C ILE A 151 2.68 -3.41 -12.13
N TYR A 152 3.21 -4.41 -11.43
CA TYR A 152 4.07 -4.18 -10.27
C TYR A 152 5.53 -4.05 -10.70
N SER A 153 6.30 -3.23 -9.99
CA SER A 153 7.73 -3.04 -10.22
C SER A 153 8.60 -3.77 -9.20
N ASP A 154 8.05 -4.16 -8.05
CA ASP A 154 8.77 -4.82 -6.95
C ASP A 154 7.84 -5.63 -6.03
N ASN A 155 8.42 -6.22 -4.99
CA ASN A 155 7.73 -7.00 -3.96
C ASN A 155 6.99 -6.17 -2.89
N PHE A 156 7.04 -4.83 -2.96
CA PHE A 156 6.47 -3.87 -2.01
C PHE A 156 5.28 -3.07 -2.60
N SER A 157 4.49 -3.71 -3.47
CA SER A 157 3.25 -3.20 -4.07
C SER A 157 3.36 -1.95 -4.96
N HIS A 158 4.57 -1.48 -5.27
CA HIS A 158 4.73 -0.34 -6.15
C HIS A 158 4.29 -0.69 -7.57
N PHE A 159 3.48 0.18 -8.16
CA PHE A 159 3.11 0.06 -9.56
C PHE A 159 4.20 0.65 -10.47
N ASN A 160 4.44 -0.03 -11.58
CA ASN A 160 5.14 0.53 -12.73
C ASN A 160 4.27 1.59 -13.45
N HIS A 161 4.75 2.09 -14.59
CA HIS A 161 4.02 3.10 -15.36
C HIS A 161 2.60 2.63 -15.78
N ASP A 162 2.47 1.39 -16.26
CA ASP A 162 1.18 0.85 -16.73
C ASP A 162 0.23 0.56 -15.57
N GLY A 163 0.75 0.08 -14.43
CA GLY A 163 -0.04 -0.08 -13.21
C GLY A 163 -0.59 1.25 -12.70
N ASN A 164 0.24 2.30 -12.68
CA ASN A 164 -0.22 3.65 -12.29
C ASN A 164 -1.25 4.21 -13.26
N ARG A 165 -1.10 3.97 -14.58
CA ARG A 165 -2.09 4.36 -15.57
C ARG A 165 -3.45 3.69 -15.31
N LEU A 166 -3.47 2.38 -15.09
CA LEU A 166 -4.71 1.65 -14.78
C LEU A 166 -5.35 2.11 -13.47
N LEU A 167 -4.53 2.31 -12.42
CA LEU A 167 -4.99 2.84 -11.14
C LEU A 167 -5.64 4.22 -11.32
N ALA A 168 -4.99 5.10 -12.08
CA ALA A 168 -5.51 6.44 -12.36
C ALA A 168 -6.83 6.38 -13.14
N GLU A 169 -6.94 5.52 -14.16
CA GLU A 169 -8.19 5.34 -14.92
C GLU A 169 -9.34 4.88 -14.01
N ALA A 170 -9.10 3.90 -13.14
CA ALA A 170 -10.09 3.41 -12.19
C ALA A 170 -10.50 4.48 -11.17
N VAL A 171 -9.54 5.25 -10.64
CA VAL A 171 -9.81 6.35 -9.70
C VAL A 171 -10.56 7.49 -10.40
N VAL A 172 -10.17 7.91 -11.61
CA VAL A 172 -10.86 8.96 -12.37
C VAL A 172 -12.30 8.56 -12.66
N LYS A 173 -12.55 7.29 -12.99
CA LYS A 173 -13.90 6.78 -13.14
C LYS A 173 -14.69 6.91 -11.83
N ALA A 174 -14.13 6.43 -10.72
CA ALA A 174 -14.79 6.47 -9.42
C ALA A 174 -15.03 7.91 -8.92
N VAL A 175 -14.12 8.84 -9.23
CA VAL A 175 -14.30 10.28 -8.93
C VAL A 175 -15.43 10.86 -9.78
N SER A 176 -15.50 10.55 -11.07
CA SER A 176 -16.59 11.01 -11.95
C SER A 176 -17.97 10.59 -11.45
N ASP A 177 -18.07 9.41 -10.82
CA ASP A 177 -19.33 8.90 -10.26
C ASP A 177 -19.80 9.67 -9.00
N ILE A 178 -18.94 10.50 -8.38
CA ILE A 178 -19.26 11.26 -7.14
C ILE A 178 -19.23 12.78 -7.33
N LEU A 179 -18.83 13.25 -8.52
CA LEU A 179 -18.88 14.66 -8.87
C LEU A 179 -20.30 15.02 -9.39
N PRO A 180 -20.77 16.23 -9.12
CA PRO A 180 -22.06 16.73 -9.62
C PRO A 180 -22.07 16.99 -11.13
#